data_AF-A0AAV5HNN4-F1
#
_entry.id   AF-A0AAV5HNN4-F1
#
_cell.length_a   1.000
_cell.length_b   1.000
_cell.length_c   1.000
_cell.angle_alpha   90.00
_cell.angle_beta   90.00
_cell.angle_gamma   90.00
#
_symmetry.space_group_name_H-M   'P 1'
#
loop_
_entity.id
_entity.type
_entity.pdbx_description
1 polymer ?
#
loop_
_entity_poly.entity_id
_entity_poly.type
_entity_poly.pdbx_seq_one_letter_code
_entity_poly.pdbx_strand_id
1 'polypeptide(L)'
;MYVTRPLSLYRKSPSTLASPPPEGPNSGILVIQDEEAEETCCFGTCNSNQVTSLPFPQNKKLVVRYSSGSGENNHVSRHDVVFIPVLDQPLSSNRYYAIKPRGRHKGEAFTSSTKEDGVTCCYCFFVCDQMGMRTFVLLYFLK
;
A
#
# COMPACT_ATOMS: atom_id res chain seq x y z
N MET A 1 19.29 -7.75 -1.81
CA MET A 1 18.53 -9.02 -1.64
C MET A 1 17.30 -8.76 -0.78
N TYR A 2 16.13 -9.30 -1.13
CA TYR A 2 14.94 -9.20 -0.30
C TYR A 2 14.86 -10.36 0.71
N VAL A 3 14.39 -10.07 1.92
CA VAL A 3 13.91 -11.09 2.86
C VAL A 3 12.40 -10.96 3.03
N THR A 4 11.73 -12.08 3.20
CA THR A 4 10.29 -12.12 3.49
C THR A 4 10.05 -12.14 5.00
N ARG A 5 9.10 -11.35 5.48
CA ARG A 5 8.63 -11.34 6.87
C ARG A 5 7.10 -11.42 6.92
N PRO A 6 6.52 -12.15 7.87
CA PRO A 6 5.07 -12.25 8.02
C PRO A 6 4.47 -10.92 8.50
N LEU A 7 3.25 -10.61 8.07
CA LEU A 7 2.54 -9.39 8.46
C LEU A 7 2.17 -9.40 9.95
N SER A 8 1.84 -10.57 10.49
CA SER A 8 1.49 -10.76 11.92
C SER A 8 2.59 -10.27 12.87
N LEU A 9 3.87 -10.44 12.49
CA LEU A 9 5.02 -9.97 13.26
C LEU A 9 4.96 -8.47 13.49
N TYR A 10 4.63 -7.70 12.46
CA TYR A 10 4.55 -6.23 12.56
C TYR A 10 3.32 -5.76 13.32
N ARG A 11 2.20 -6.49 13.22
CA ARG A 11 0.97 -6.19 13.98
C ARG A 11 1.17 -6.38 15.48
N LYS A 12 1.85 -7.47 15.87
CA LYS A 12 2.16 -7.77 17.27
C LYS A 12 3.21 -6.83 17.86
N SER A 13 4.16 -6.38 17.03
CA SER A 13 5.28 -5.56 17.50
C SER A 13 5.59 -4.45 16.50
N PRO A 14 4.85 -3.33 16.54
CA PRO A 14 5.03 -2.22 15.61
C PRO A 14 6.44 -1.62 15.60
N SER A 15 7.16 -1.71 16.73
CA SER A 15 8.56 -1.27 16.84
C SER A 15 9.50 -1.96 15.85
N THR A 16 9.17 -3.18 15.42
CA THR A 16 9.96 -3.95 14.45
C THR A 16 9.93 -3.33 13.04
N LEU A 17 8.99 -2.44 12.73
CA LEU A 17 8.95 -1.71 11.45
C LEU A 17 10.15 -0.80 11.25
N ALA A 18 10.75 -0.31 12.35
CA ALA A 18 11.94 0.53 12.31
C ALA A 18 13.24 -0.27 12.17
N SER A 19 13.18 -1.61 12.23
CA SER A 19 14.37 -2.43 12.04
C SER A 19 14.95 -2.24 10.63
N PRO A 20 16.29 -2.11 10.50
CA PRO A 20 16.90 -1.99 9.19
C PRO A 20 16.67 -3.26 8.37
N PRO A 21 16.68 -3.14 7.03
CA PRO A 21 16.74 -4.31 6.16
C PRO A 21 18.04 -5.12 6.42
N PRO A 22 18.12 -6.36 5.93
CA PRO A 22 19.32 -7.19 6.07
C PRO A 22 20.59 -6.50 5.57
N GLU A 23 21.75 -6.91 6.07
CA GLU A 23 23.02 -6.35 5.64
C GLU A 23 23.29 -6.58 4.15
N GLY A 24 23.94 -5.61 3.52
CA GLY A 24 24.32 -5.63 2.11
C GLY A 24 23.63 -4.54 1.28
N PRO A 25 24.26 -4.09 0.18
CA PRO A 25 23.67 -3.05 -0.68
C PRO A 25 22.41 -3.56 -1.38
N ASN A 26 21.48 -2.64 -1.65
CA ASN A 26 20.21 -2.94 -2.34
C ASN A 26 19.44 -4.08 -1.63
N SER A 27 19.42 -4.07 -0.30
CA SER A 27 18.66 -5.02 0.50
C SER A 27 17.28 -4.49 0.83
N GLY A 28 16.33 -5.37 1.12
CA GLY A 28 14.96 -4.94 1.38
C GLY A 28 14.14 -5.98 2.11
N ILE A 29 12.93 -5.59 2.48
CA ILE A 29 11.97 -6.44 3.17
C ILE A 29 10.71 -6.55 2.30
N LEU A 30 10.24 -7.78 2.09
CA LEU A 30 8.89 -8.04 1.59
C LEU A 30 8.04 -8.56 2.74
N VAL A 31 6.80 -8.11 2.80
CA VAL A 31 5.80 -8.50 3.78
C VAL A 31 4.82 -9.48 3.15
N ILE A 32 4.61 -10.60 3.80
CA ILE A 32 3.68 -11.65 3.35
C ILE A 32 2.52 -11.68 4.35
N GLN A 33 1.29 -11.57 3.85
CA GLN A 33 0.11 -11.84 4.65
C GLN A 33 0.07 -13.34 4.96
N ASP A 34 0.27 -13.65 6.23
CA ASP A 34 0.14 -14.98 6.82
C ASP A 34 -1.24 -15.15 7.47
N GLU A 35 -1.61 -16.39 7.78
CA GLU A 35 -2.94 -16.77 8.31
C GLU A 35 -3.32 -15.99 9.57
N GLU A 36 -2.36 -15.73 10.46
CA GLU A 36 -2.61 -14.99 11.70
C GLU A 36 -2.93 -13.49 11.45
N ALA A 37 -2.49 -12.95 10.32
CA ALA A 37 -2.79 -11.58 9.91
C ALA A 37 -4.01 -11.51 8.96
N GLU A 38 -4.73 -12.60 8.73
CA GLU A 38 -5.99 -12.56 8.00
C GLU A 38 -7.06 -11.85 8.84
N GLU A 39 -7.52 -10.70 8.34
CA GLU A 39 -8.65 -10.02 8.92
C GLU A 39 -9.94 -10.67 8.42
N THR A 40 -10.90 -10.83 9.32
CA THR A 40 -12.24 -11.31 8.97
C THR A 40 -13.25 -10.18 8.99
N CYS A 41 -14.25 -10.28 8.13
CA CYS A 41 -15.43 -9.42 8.03
C CYS A 41 -16.69 -10.19 8.45
N CYS A 42 -17.84 -9.50 8.47
CA CYS A 42 -19.16 -10.08 8.74
C CYS A 42 -19.18 -10.99 9.98
N PHE A 43 -18.76 -10.46 11.14
CA PHE A 43 -18.71 -11.19 12.40
C PHE A 43 -17.85 -12.47 12.37
N GLY A 44 -16.76 -12.47 11.60
CA GLY A 44 -15.80 -13.59 11.56
C GLY A 44 -16.10 -14.66 10.51
N THR A 45 -17.10 -14.44 9.64
CA THR A 45 -17.57 -15.47 8.69
C THR A 45 -16.98 -15.32 7.29
N CYS A 46 -16.39 -14.18 6.95
CA CYS A 46 -15.73 -13.95 5.68
C CYS A 46 -14.33 -13.39 5.87
N ASN A 47 -13.43 -13.65 4.92
CA ASN A 47 -12.14 -12.98 4.89
C ASN A 47 -12.29 -11.56 4.35
N SER A 48 -11.66 -10.61 5.03
CA SER A 48 -11.61 -9.22 4.60
C SER A 48 -10.67 -9.08 3.41
N ASN A 49 -11.22 -8.58 2.31
CA ASN A 49 -10.46 -8.24 1.12
C ASN A 49 -9.73 -6.89 1.24
N GLN A 50 -9.84 -6.21 2.40
CA GLN A 50 -9.27 -4.88 2.62
C GLN A 50 -7.85 -4.98 3.18
N VAL A 51 -7.08 -3.92 2.96
CA VAL A 51 -5.82 -3.66 3.66
C VAL A 51 -5.92 -2.23 4.17
N THR A 52 -6.09 -2.11 5.48
CA THR A 52 -6.40 -0.84 6.16
C THR A 52 -5.16 -0.18 6.76
N SER A 53 -4.07 -0.92 6.89
CA SER A 53 -2.85 -0.48 7.57
C SER A 53 -1.59 -0.89 6.82
N LEU A 54 -0.53 -0.11 7.04
CA LEU A 54 0.82 -0.46 6.60
C LEU A 54 1.44 -1.48 7.56
N PRO A 55 2.40 -2.29 7.09
CA PRO A 55 2.93 -2.34 5.72
C PRO A 55 2.03 -3.15 4.76
N PHE A 56 2.07 -2.82 3.46
CA PHE A 56 1.30 -3.54 2.46
C PHE A 56 1.89 -4.94 2.18
N PRO A 57 1.07 -6.02 2.16
CA PRO A 57 1.55 -7.35 1.84
C PRO A 57 1.74 -7.55 0.32
N GLN A 58 2.84 -8.19 -0.09
CA GLN A 58 3.18 -8.42 -1.50
C GLN A 58 2.55 -9.68 -2.09
N ASN A 59 2.05 -10.60 -1.27
CA ASN A 59 1.29 -11.77 -1.73
C ASN A 59 -0.22 -11.51 -1.85
N LYS A 60 -0.70 -10.27 -1.61
CA LYS A 60 -2.11 -9.91 -1.76
C LYS A 60 -2.32 -9.09 -3.04
N LYS A 61 -3.40 -9.37 -3.77
CA LYS A 61 -3.82 -8.52 -4.89
C LYS A 61 -4.40 -7.22 -4.33
N LEU A 62 -3.78 -6.09 -4.66
CA LEU A 62 -4.25 -4.77 -4.24
C LEU A 62 -4.83 -3.99 -5.42
N VAL A 63 -5.90 -3.26 -5.13
CA VAL A 63 -6.58 -2.37 -6.07
C VAL A 63 -6.67 -0.99 -5.42
N VAL A 64 -6.06 0.01 -6.05
CA VAL A 64 -6.24 1.40 -5.63
C VAL A 64 -7.49 1.94 -6.31
N ARG A 65 -8.36 2.56 -5.50
CA ARG A 65 -9.55 3.27 -5.97
C ARG A 65 -9.24 4.76 -5.91
N TYR A 66 -9.46 5.46 -7.01
CA TYR A 66 -9.31 6.91 -7.09
C TYR A 66 -10.62 7.52 -7.59
N SER A 67 -11.21 8.37 -6.77
CA SER A 67 -12.45 9.10 -7.09
C SER A 67 -12.09 10.53 -7.46
N SER A 68 -12.53 10.98 -8.64
CA SER A 68 -12.33 12.34 -9.14
C SER A 68 -13.66 12.99 -9.49
N GLY A 69 -13.81 14.27 -9.17
CA GLY A 69 -15.02 15.04 -9.44
C GLY A 69 -15.82 15.36 -8.18
N SER A 70 -16.87 16.18 -8.34
CA SER A 70 -17.77 16.63 -7.28
C SER A 70 -19.22 16.47 -7.74
N GLY A 71 -20.10 16.05 -6.82
CA GLY A 71 -21.53 15.88 -7.10
C GLY A 71 -21.80 14.78 -8.14
N GLU A 72 -22.62 15.10 -9.15
CA GLU A 72 -23.07 14.18 -10.20
C GLU A 72 -21.94 13.69 -11.13
N ASN A 73 -20.84 14.43 -11.24
CA ASN A 73 -19.68 14.09 -12.08
C ASN A 73 -18.60 13.30 -11.34
N ASN A 74 -18.98 12.47 -10.36
CA ASN A 74 -18.03 11.63 -9.65
C ASN A 74 -17.64 10.42 -10.50
N HIS A 75 -16.37 10.32 -10.88
CA HIS A 75 -15.81 9.17 -11.59
C HIS A 75 -14.87 8.39 -10.67
N VAL A 76 -15.12 7.08 -10.54
CA VAL A 76 -14.28 6.18 -9.75
C VAL A 76 -13.44 5.31 -10.68
N SER A 77 -12.14 5.54 -10.68
CA SER A 77 -11.15 4.69 -11.36
C SER A 77 -10.59 3.63 -10.42
N ARG A 78 -10.23 2.48 -10.97
CA ARG A 78 -9.64 1.35 -10.23
C ARG A 78 -8.38 0.88 -10.93
N HIS A 79 -7.30 0.75 -10.15
CA HIS A 79 -6.00 0.33 -10.67
C HIS A 79 -5.42 -0.79 -9.83
N ASP A 80 -5.27 -1.97 -10.44
CA ASP A 80 -4.43 -3.04 -9.88
C ASP A 80 -3.00 -2.52 -9.72
N VAL A 81 -2.42 -2.70 -8.53
CA VAL A 81 -1.08 -2.24 -8.18
C VAL A 81 -0.38 -3.25 -7.27
N VAL A 82 0.94 -3.35 -7.40
CA VAL A 82 1.81 -4.02 -6.42
C VAL A 82 2.69 -2.95 -5.78
N PHE A 83 2.66 -2.88 -4.46
CA PHE A 83 3.55 -2.00 -3.70
C PHE A 83 4.80 -2.76 -3.30
N ILE A 84 5.96 -2.28 -3.70
CA ILE A 84 7.27 -2.88 -3.35
C ILE A 84 8.00 -1.90 -2.43
N PRO A 85 8.34 -2.27 -1.19
CA PRO A 85 9.12 -1.41 -0.30
C PRO A 85 10.45 -0.98 -0.94
N VAL A 86 10.81 0.28 -0.74
CA VAL A 86 12.08 0.83 -1.24
C VAL A 86 13.24 0.12 -0.55
N LEU A 87 14.30 -0.15 -1.33
CA LEU A 87 15.53 -0.78 -0.86
C LEU A 87 16.28 0.11 0.14
N ASP A 88 17.09 -0.51 0.97
CA ASP A 88 17.99 0.11 1.94
C ASP A 88 17.26 1.01 2.96
N GLN A 89 15.95 0.85 3.10
CA GLN A 89 15.11 1.60 4.02
C GLN A 89 14.26 0.68 4.90
N PRO A 90 14.03 1.05 6.18
CA PRO A 90 13.10 0.33 7.03
C PRO A 90 11.66 0.52 6.54
N LEU A 91 10.78 -0.42 6.89
CA LEU A 91 9.35 -0.33 6.52
C LEU A 91 8.65 0.87 7.15
N SER A 92 9.14 1.37 8.29
CA SER A 92 8.65 2.59 8.94
C SER A 92 8.82 3.85 8.09
N SER A 93 9.66 3.83 7.05
CA SER A 93 9.76 4.91 6.06
C SER A 93 8.47 5.09 5.27
N ASN A 94 7.62 4.06 5.20
CA ASN A 94 6.37 4.02 4.44
C ASN A 94 6.54 4.38 2.96
N ARG A 95 7.72 4.11 2.37
CA ARG A 95 8.02 4.36 0.96
C ARG A 95 7.92 3.09 0.13
N TYR A 96 7.23 3.19 -0.99
CA TYR A 96 6.97 2.06 -1.89
C TYR A 96 7.08 2.49 -3.34
N TYR A 97 7.59 1.60 -4.18
CA TYR A 97 7.33 1.64 -5.62
C TYR A 97 5.93 1.06 -5.88
N ALA A 98 5.10 1.81 -6.59
CA ALA A 98 3.83 1.32 -7.11
C ALA A 98 4.06 0.78 -8.52
N ILE A 99 3.85 -0.52 -8.73
CA ILE A 99 4.10 -1.20 -10.01
C ILE A 99 2.81 -1.75 -10.58
N LYS A 100 2.63 -1.62 -11.90
CA LYS A 100 1.50 -2.23 -12.62
C LYS A 100 1.74 -3.74 -12.79
N PRO A 101 0.88 -4.62 -12.23
CA PRO A 101 1.17 -6.05 -12.27
C PRO A 101 0.73 -6.74 -13.57
N ARG A 102 -0.20 -6.15 -14.32
CA ARG A 102 -0.89 -6.78 -15.47
C ARG A 102 -1.29 -5.75 -16.53
N GLY A 103 -1.56 -6.25 -17.74
CA GLY A 103 -2.00 -5.45 -18.89
C GLY A 103 -0.83 -4.96 -19.75
N ARG A 104 -1.13 -4.04 -20.68
CA ARG A 104 -0.15 -3.50 -21.65
C ARG A 104 1.08 -2.87 -20.99
N HIS A 105 0.86 -2.18 -19.87
CA HIS A 105 1.87 -1.44 -19.11
C HIS A 105 2.44 -2.25 -17.93
N LYS A 106 2.45 -3.59 -18.02
CA LYS A 106 2.93 -4.45 -16.95
C LYS A 106 4.42 -4.18 -16.66
N GLY A 107 4.76 -4.09 -15.38
CA GLY A 107 6.13 -3.84 -14.91
C GLY A 107 6.49 -2.36 -14.84
N GLU A 108 5.68 -1.48 -15.42
CA GLU A 108 5.88 -0.04 -15.32
C GLU A 108 5.55 0.45 -13.90
N ALA A 109 6.37 1.38 -13.41
CA ALA A 109 6.09 2.10 -12.19
C ALA A 109 5.07 3.21 -12.47
N PHE A 110 4.15 3.45 -11.55
CA PHE A 110 3.27 4.61 -11.62
C PHE A 110 4.09 5.89 -11.39
N THR A 111 3.83 6.90 -12.23
CA THR A 111 4.52 8.20 -12.20
C THR A 111 4.01 9.11 -11.10
N SER A 112 4.78 10.15 -10.78
CA SER A 112 4.45 11.11 -9.73
C SER A 112 3.73 12.36 -10.11
N SER A 113 2.90 12.83 -9.19
CA SER A 113 2.40 14.21 -9.17
C SER A 113 3.18 15.01 -8.13
N THR A 114 3.76 16.13 -8.55
CA THR A 114 4.46 17.09 -7.69
C THR A 114 3.49 17.98 -6.92
N LYS A 115 3.93 18.61 -5.81
CA LYS A 115 3.09 19.52 -5.01
C LYS A 115 2.65 20.77 -5.79
N GLU A 116 3.40 21.15 -6.82
CA GLU A 116 3.08 22.29 -7.69
C GLU A 116 1.84 22.05 -8.56
N ASP A 117 1.46 20.79 -8.78
CA ASP A 117 0.22 20.39 -9.48
C ASP A 117 -0.98 20.25 -8.50
N GLY A 118 -0.75 20.60 -7.23
CA GLY A 118 -1.70 20.46 -6.14
C GLY A 118 -2.76 21.54 -6.16
N VAL A 119 -3.86 21.31 -6.90
CA VAL A 119 -5.15 21.86 -6.49
C VAL A 119 -5.37 21.36 -5.06
N THR A 120 -5.62 22.28 -4.12
CA THR A 120 -6.00 21.97 -2.73
C THR A 120 -7.26 21.11 -2.75
N CYS A 121 -7.07 19.81 -2.87
CA CYS A 121 -8.11 18.82 -2.80
C CYS A 121 -7.62 17.77 -1.80
N CYS A 122 -8.47 17.38 -0.86
CA CYS A 122 -8.17 16.39 0.14
C CYS A 122 -7.77 15.07 -0.55
N TYR A 123 -6.47 14.86 -0.78
CA TYR A 123 -5.91 13.65 -1.37
C TYR A 123 -6.04 12.51 -0.36
N CYS A 124 -7.24 11.93 -0.32
CA CYS A 124 -7.54 10.76 0.46
C CYS A 124 -7.23 9.51 -0.37
N PHE A 125 -6.22 8.75 0.03
CA PHE A 125 -6.12 7.35 -0.38
C PHE A 125 -7.22 6.57 0.36
N PHE A 126 -8.39 6.44 -0.25
CA PHE A 126 -9.44 5.56 0.26
C PHE A 126 -9.29 4.18 -0.37
N VAL A 127 -8.81 3.21 0.41
CA VAL A 127 -9.10 1.79 0.16
C VAL A 127 -10.25 1.41 1.08
N CYS A 128 -11.46 1.90 0.79
CA CYS A 128 -12.68 1.58 1.53
C CYS A 128 -13.90 1.47 0.60
N ASP A 129 -14.86 0.66 1.01
CA ASP A 129 -16.27 1.07 1.19
C ASP A 129 -16.78 0.18 2.33
N GLN A 130 -17.38 0.64 3.44
CA GLN A 130 -17.93 1.91 3.86
C GLN A 130 -17.60 2.12 5.35
N MET A 131 -17.76 3.37 5.81
CA MET A 131 -17.63 3.86 7.20
C MET A 131 -16.21 4.00 7.77
N GLY A 132 -15.85 5.27 8.06
CA GLY A 132 -15.02 5.59 9.22
C GLY A 132 -13.53 5.82 8.98
N MET A 133 -13.20 7.09 8.68
CA MET A 133 -12.00 7.84 9.08
C MET A 133 -10.58 7.22 9.04
N ARG A 134 -9.74 7.93 8.25
CA ARG A 134 -8.38 8.44 8.53
C ARG A 134 -7.22 7.44 8.64
N THR A 135 -6.45 7.31 7.56
CA THR A 135 -4.99 7.17 7.61
C THR A 135 -4.37 7.82 6.37
N PHE A 136 -3.38 8.69 6.56
CA PHE A 136 -2.69 9.42 5.49
C PHE A 136 -1.46 8.60 5.05
N VAL A 137 -1.39 8.20 3.78
CA VAL A 137 -0.17 7.63 3.19
C VAL A 137 0.41 8.65 2.23
N LEU A 138 1.58 9.21 2.57
CA LEU A 138 2.38 10.04 1.67
C LEU A 138 3.09 9.10 0.68
N LEU A 139 2.45 8.81 -0.44
CA LEU A 139 3.12 8.21 -1.60
C LEU A 139 3.91 9.32 -2.31
N TYR A 140 5.21 9.38 -2.05
CA TYR A 140 6.15 10.06 -2.94
C TYR A 140 6.32 9.18 -4.16
N PHE A 141 5.47 9.40 -5.15
CA PHE A 141 5.79 8.94 -6.48
C PHE A 141 7.07 9.69 -6.94
N LEU A 142 7.94 9.07 -7.73
CA LEU A 142 9.10 9.72 -8.38
C LEU A 142 8.82 9.91 -9.89
N LYS A 143 9.43 10.96 -10.44
CA LYS A 143 9.16 11.59 -11.76
C LYS A 143 9.61 10.73 -12.93
#